data_AF-A0A9Q5GA50-F1
#
_entry.id   AF-A0A9Q5GA50-F1
#
_cell.length_a   1.000
_cell.length_b   1.000
_cell.length_c   1.000
_cell.angle_alpha   90.00
_cell.angle_beta   90.00
_cell.angle_gamma   90.00
#
_symmetry.space_group_name_H-M   'P 1'
#
loop_
_entity.id
_entity.type
_entity.pdbx_description
1 polymer ?
#
loop_
_entity_poly.entity_id
_entity_poly.type
_entity_poly.pdbx_seq_one_letter_code
_entity_poly.pdbx_strand_id
1 'polypeptide(L)'
;MRQLSITATDWLLQAKGNDWSLFASVTNRFNYLRLTLPTKEYLYAEGEQELGQSDRGVWVLGVFDHVEQLQYFLALHNDNPLKVPALKIEQSWPVVAYQEQSLMDYPHYSGVYRVGFKSYRVTQEIDGYRVEYIDGYKAALLGVLESEVDACLALYSHFDSRTRGCKMC
;
A
#
# COMPACT_ATOMS: atom_id res chain seq x y z
N MET A 1 13.99 -3.72 -23.61
CA MET A 1 13.37 -2.61 -22.86
C MET A 1 11.87 -2.75 -23.08
N ARG A 2 11.13 -3.40 -22.16
CA ARG A 2 9.68 -3.55 -22.30
C ARG A 2 9.05 -2.21 -21.94
N GLN A 3 8.32 -1.64 -22.88
CA GLN A 3 7.51 -0.45 -22.66
C GLN A 3 6.52 -0.78 -21.55
N LEU A 4 6.69 -0.15 -20.38
CA LEU A 4 5.71 -0.20 -19.30
C LEU A 4 4.47 0.47 -19.87
N SER A 5 3.51 -0.34 -20.31
CA SER A 5 2.17 0.14 -20.61
C SER A 5 1.57 0.54 -19.28
N ILE A 6 1.75 1.81 -18.90
CA ILE A 6 1.04 2.42 -17.78
C ILE A 6 -0.43 2.31 -18.18
N THR A 7 -1.09 1.25 -17.72
CA THR A 7 -2.55 1.17 -17.77
C THR A 7 -2.98 2.23 -16.78
N ALA A 8 -3.17 3.44 -17.29
CA ALA A 8 -3.82 4.51 -16.57
C ALA A 8 -5.13 3.90 -16.06
N THR A 9 -5.18 3.63 -14.77
CA THR A 9 -6.45 3.36 -14.11
C THR A 9 -7.24 4.64 -14.34
N ASP A 10 -8.37 4.55 -15.03
CA ASP A 10 -9.22 5.72 -15.26
C ASP A 10 -9.68 6.20 -13.88
N TRP A 11 -8.97 7.20 -13.36
CA TRP A 11 -9.19 7.73 -12.02
C TRP A 11 -10.36 8.70 -12.07
N LEU A 12 -11.45 8.33 -11.39
CA LEU A 12 -12.64 9.15 -11.25
C LEU A 12 -12.57 9.91 -9.93
N LEU A 13 -12.60 11.24 -9.98
CA LEU A 13 -12.71 12.08 -8.80
C LEU A 13 -14.02 11.77 -8.06
N GLN A 14 -13.91 11.30 -6.82
CA GLN A 14 -15.05 10.97 -5.96
C GLN A 14 -15.42 12.15 -5.06
N ALA A 15 -14.42 12.78 -4.45
CA ALA A 15 -14.61 13.89 -3.52
C ALA A 15 -13.35 14.76 -3.48
N LYS A 16 -13.52 16.00 -3.03
CA LYS A 16 -12.40 16.93 -2.79
C LYS A 16 -12.74 17.91 -1.67
N GLY A 17 -11.73 18.27 -0.91
CA GLY A 17 -11.74 19.41 0.01
C GLY A 17 -10.82 20.52 -0.47
N ASN A 18 -10.39 21.37 0.47
CA ASN A 18 -9.48 22.47 0.18
C ASN A 18 -8.03 21.99 -0.04
N ASP A 19 -7.64 20.92 0.63
CA ASP A 19 -6.27 20.41 0.72
C ASP A 19 -6.17 18.89 0.47
N TRP A 20 -7.27 18.25 0.06
CA TRP A 20 -7.29 16.84 -0.28
C TRP A 20 -8.18 16.54 -1.48
N SER A 21 -7.89 15.43 -2.17
CA SER A 21 -8.72 14.90 -3.25
C SER A 21 -8.73 13.38 -3.20
N LEU A 22 -9.91 12.80 -3.38
CA LEU A 22 -10.11 11.36 -3.38
C LEU A 22 -10.52 10.90 -4.78
N PHE A 23 -9.76 9.98 -5.34
CA PHE A 23 -10.02 9.37 -6.63
C PHE A 23 -10.29 7.88 -6.45
N ALA A 24 -11.20 7.33 -7.24
CA ALA A 24 -11.45 5.91 -7.30
C ALA A 24 -11.15 5.38 -8.70
N SER A 25 -10.72 4.13 -8.77
CA SER A 25 -10.65 3.42 -10.03
C SER A 25 -10.96 1.96 -9.80
N VAL A 26 -11.64 1.33 -10.75
CA VAL A 26 -12.09 -0.06 -10.62
C VAL A 26 -11.49 -0.88 -11.74
N THR A 27 -11.00 -2.06 -11.39
CA THR A 27 -10.54 -3.08 -12.32
C THR A 27 -11.32 -4.37 -12.08
N ASN A 28 -11.14 -5.38 -12.92
CA ASN A 28 -11.77 -6.69 -12.71
C ASN A 28 -11.35 -7.39 -11.41
N ARG A 29 -10.26 -6.95 -10.76
CA ARG A 29 -9.67 -7.61 -9.58
C ARG A 29 -9.73 -6.76 -8.32
N PHE A 30 -9.61 -5.44 -8.47
CA PHE A 30 -9.46 -4.51 -7.36
C PHE A 30 -10.28 -3.26 -7.56
N ASN A 31 -10.86 -2.80 -6.45
CA ASN A 31 -11.32 -1.44 -6.26
C ASN A 31 -10.16 -0.64 -5.66
N TYR A 32 -9.72 0.41 -6.33
CA TYR A 32 -8.64 1.28 -5.86
C TYR A 32 -9.19 2.62 -5.38
N LEU A 33 -8.57 3.14 -4.32
CA LEU A 33 -8.73 4.53 -3.89
C LEU A 33 -7.35 5.18 -3.84
N ARG A 34 -7.26 6.39 -4.39
CA ARG A 34 -6.11 7.28 -4.25
C ARG A 34 -6.53 8.50 -3.46
N LEU A 35 -5.93 8.69 -2.28
CA LEU A 35 -6.10 9.89 -1.48
C LEU A 35 -4.87 10.79 -1.67
N THR A 36 -5.10 11.95 -2.27
CA THR A 36 -4.11 13.00 -2.45
C THR A 36 -4.24 14.00 -1.30
N LEU A 37 -3.16 14.22 -0.57
CA LEU A 37 -2.97 15.26 0.45
C LEU A 37 -1.89 16.26 -0.04
N PRO A 38 -1.63 17.38 0.66
CA PRO A 38 -0.71 18.41 0.16
C PRO A 38 0.73 17.93 -0.04
N THR A 39 1.15 16.93 0.74
CA THR A 39 2.54 16.42 0.75
C THR A 39 2.63 14.92 0.51
N LYS A 40 1.51 14.22 0.38
CA LYS A 40 1.46 12.75 0.35
C LYS A 40 0.35 12.25 -0.55
N GLU A 41 0.59 11.11 -1.15
CA GLU A 41 -0.37 10.33 -1.93
C GLU A 41 -0.49 8.95 -1.29
N TYR A 42 -1.71 8.54 -0.93
CA TYR A 42 -1.99 7.20 -0.44
C TYR A 42 -2.68 6.39 -1.52
N LEU A 43 -2.33 5.11 -1.58
CA LEU A 43 -2.96 4.13 -2.46
C LEU A 43 -3.54 2.99 -1.63
N TYR A 44 -4.84 2.77 -1.78
CA TYR A 44 -5.57 1.69 -1.15
C TYR A 44 -6.17 0.76 -2.19
N ALA A 45 -6.42 -0.48 -1.79
CA ALA A 45 -7.12 -1.45 -2.60
C ALA A 45 -8.11 -2.28 -1.74
N GLU A 46 -9.22 -2.66 -2.35
CA GLU A 46 -10.13 -3.72 -1.89
C GLU A 46 -10.27 -4.76 -3.00
N GLY A 47 -10.31 -6.05 -2.64
CA GLY A 47 -10.29 -7.16 -3.60
C GLY A 47 -9.86 -8.48 -2.96
N GLU A 48 -9.27 -9.39 -3.74
CA GLU A 48 -9.07 -10.80 -3.37
C GLU A 48 -7.64 -11.15 -2.90
N GLN A 49 -6.80 -10.18 -2.51
CA GLN A 49 -5.37 -10.42 -2.31
C GLN A 49 -4.99 -11.14 -1.01
N GLU A 50 -5.47 -12.36 -0.81
CA GLU A 50 -4.72 -13.42 -0.12
C GLU A 50 -4.81 -14.70 -0.95
N LEU A 51 -3.64 -15.31 -1.24
CA LEU A 51 -3.48 -16.56 -2.01
C LEU A 51 -4.52 -17.63 -1.61
N GLY A 52 -5.65 -17.66 -2.32
CA GLY A 52 -6.72 -18.65 -2.12
C GLY A 52 -7.69 -18.38 -0.97
N GLN A 53 -7.82 -17.15 -0.47
CA GLN A 53 -8.91 -16.80 0.46
C GLN A 53 -10.18 -16.35 -0.27
N SER A 54 -11.35 -16.71 0.27
CA SER A 54 -12.67 -16.31 -0.22
C SER A 54 -13.06 -14.89 0.14
N ASP A 55 -12.35 -14.28 1.09
CA ASP A 55 -12.82 -13.06 1.74
C ASP A 55 -12.12 -11.84 1.13
N ARG A 56 -12.95 -10.86 0.75
CA ARG A 56 -12.46 -9.56 0.29
C ARG A 56 -11.74 -8.87 1.44
N GLY A 57 -10.49 -8.49 1.20
CA GLY A 57 -9.68 -7.72 2.13
C GLY A 57 -9.59 -6.26 1.71
N VAL A 58 -9.08 -5.45 2.64
CA VAL A 58 -8.78 -4.05 2.43
C VAL A 58 -7.32 -3.82 2.78
N TRP A 59 -6.61 -3.10 1.91
CA TRP A 59 -5.17 -2.91 2.00
C TRP A 59 -4.76 -1.46 1.78
N VAL A 60 -3.73 -1.05 2.51
CA VAL A 60 -2.90 0.09 2.13
C VAL A 60 -1.69 -0.43 1.34
N LEU A 61 -1.60 -0.03 0.08
CA LEU A 61 -0.55 -0.47 -0.84
C LEU A 61 0.70 0.38 -0.68
N GLY A 62 0.55 1.67 -0.40
CA GLY A 62 1.68 2.56 -0.26
C GLY A 62 1.27 3.99 0.06
N VAL A 63 2.27 4.72 0.54
CA VAL A 63 2.27 6.17 0.68
C VAL A 63 3.49 6.72 -0.06
N PHE A 64 3.30 7.85 -0.74
CA PHE A 64 4.28 8.42 -1.66
C PHE A 64 4.34 9.92 -1.49
N ASP A 65 5.51 10.53 -1.68
CA ASP A 65 5.63 12.00 -1.66
C ASP A 65 5.05 12.63 -2.92
N HIS A 66 5.08 11.88 -4.04
CA HIS A 66 4.74 12.38 -5.37
C HIS A 66 3.91 11.37 -6.16
N VAL A 67 3.03 11.88 -7.02
CA VAL A 67 2.13 11.08 -7.84
C VAL A 67 2.89 10.16 -8.82
N GLU A 68 4.07 10.57 -9.28
CA GLU A 68 4.90 9.79 -10.20
C GLU A 68 5.43 8.51 -9.53
N GLN A 69 5.77 8.58 -8.24
CA GLN A 69 6.19 7.40 -7.46
C GLN A 69 5.03 6.41 -7.32
N LEU A 70 3.82 6.92 -7.02
CA LEU A 70 2.60 6.11 -6.96
C LEU A 70 2.31 5.45 -8.31
N GLN A 71 2.39 6.19 -9.43
CA GLN A 71 2.13 5.65 -10.76
C GLN A 71 3.14 4.58 -11.14
N TYR A 72 4.42 4.80 -10.87
CA TYR A 72 5.47 3.81 -11.08
C TYR A 72 5.20 2.54 -10.25
N PHE A 73 4.84 2.73 -8.99
CA PHE A 73 4.48 1.65 -8.08
C PHE A 73 3.27 0.84 -8.58
N LEU A 74 2.21 1.53 -9.01
CA LEU A 74 0.99 0.90 -9.49
C LEU A 74 1.22 0.12 -10.79
N ALA A 75 2.07 0.63 -11.69
CA ALA A 75 2.47 -0.10 -12.89
C ALA A 75 3.18 -1.42 -12.53
N LEU A 76 4.11 -1.40 -11.56
CA LEU A 76 4.76 -2.61 -11.04
C LEU A 76 3.76 -3.59 -10.41
N HIS A 77 2.79 -3.08 -9.65
CA HIS A 77 1.77 -3.87 -8.98
C HIS A 77 0.82 -4.56 -9.98
N ASN A 78 0.31 -3.82 -10.97
CA ASN A 78 -0.61 -4.36 -11.99
C ASN A 78 0.06 -5.46 -12.82
N ASP A 79 1.33 -5.30 -13.17
CA ASP A 79 2.09 -6.31 -13.92
C ASP A 79 2.38 -7.57 -13.07
N ASN A 80 2.45 -7.45 -11.73
CA ASN A 80 2.76 -8.56 -10.83
C ASN A 80 1.95 -8.49 -9.51
N PRO A 81 0.65 -8.85 -9.52
CA PRO A 81 -0.25 -8.72 -8.37
C PRO A 81 0.07 -9.63 -7.17
N LEU A 82 1.20 -10.36 -7.17
CA LEU A 82 1.62 -11.25 -6.08
C LEU A 82 3.02 -10.91 -5.54
N LYS A 83 3.66 -9.84 -6.03
CA LYS A 83 5.06 -9.50 -5.70
C LYS A 83 5.22 -8.12 -5.08
N VAL A 84 4.18 -7.61 -4.46
CA VAL A 84 4.19 -6.27 -3.89
C VAL A 84 3.49 -6.34 -2.53
N PRO A 85 4.19 -5.99 -1.44
CA PRO A 85 3.61 -5.94 -0.11
C PRO A 85 2.36 -5.05 -0.02
N ALA A 86 1.22 -5.66 0.28
CA ALA A 86 -0.02 -4.94 0.57
C ALA A 86 -0.34 -5.14 2.05
N LEU A 87 -0.32 -4.05 2.83
CA LEU A 87 -0.58 -4.14 4.27
C LEU A 87 -2.09 -4.24 4.48
N LYS A 88 -2.55 -5.37 5.01
CA LYS A 88 -3.95 -5.57 5.38
C LYS A 88 -4.27 -4.67 6.56
N ILE A 89 -5.39 -3.96 6.45
CA ILE A 89 -5.90 -3.07 7.49
C ILE A 89 -7.24 -3.59 8.03
N GLU A 90 -7.61 -3.14 9.23
CA GLU A 90 -8.87 -3.56 9.88
C GLU A 90 -10.08 -2.73 9.44
N GLN A 91 -9.86 -1.56 8.84
CA GLN A 91 -10.95 -0.72 8.34
C GLN A 91 -11.67 -1.35 7.13
N SER A 92 -13.00 -1.22 7.11
CA SER A 92 -13.85 -1.63 6.00
C SER A 92 -13.76 -0.66 4.82
N TRP A 93 -14.10 -1.14 3.62
CA TRP A 93 -14.24 -0.29 2.44
C TRP A 93 -15.55 0.53 2.45
N PRO A 94 -15.58 1.77 1.95
CA PRO A 94 -14.43 2.62 1.57
C PRO A 94 -13.67 3.11 2.81
N VAL A 95 -12.34 3.16 2.69
CA VAL A 95 -11.46 3.42 3.85
C VAL A 95 -11.33 4.88 4.24
N VAL A 96 -11.59 5.80 3.32
CA VAL A 96 -11.46 7.24 3.55
C VAL A 96 -12.82 7.79 3.96
N ALA A 97 -12.91 8.24 5.21
CA ALA A 97 -14.09 8.90 5.74
C ALA A 97 -13.97 10.41 5.58
N TYR A 98 -15.00 11.03 5.01
CA TYR A 98 -15.08 12.47 4.84
C TYR A 98 -16.53 12.94 4.99
N GLN A 99 -16.70 14.20 5.38
CA GLN A 99 -18.00 14.85 5.49
C GLN A 99 -17.91 16.25 4.90
N GLU A 100 -18.79 16.54 3.93
CA GLU A 100 -18.77 17.79 3.16
C GLU A 100 -17.39 18.02 2.49
N GLN A 101 -16.63 19.02 2.92
CA GLN A 101 -15.29 19.34 2.43
C GLN A 101 -14.17 18.93 3.41
N SER A 102 -14.53 18.28 4.51
CA SER A 102 -13.59 17.92 5.59
C SER A 102 -13.24 16.45 5.53
N LEU A 103 -11.94 16.15 5.55
CA LEU A 103 -11.41 14.80 5.72
C LEU A 103 -11.50 14.42 7.20
N MET A 104 -12.21 13.33 7.51
CA MET A 104 -12.51 12.93 8.89
C MET A 104 -11.55 11.85 9.40
N ASP A 105 -11.32 10.81 8.58
CA ASP A 105 -10.43 9.71 8.92
C ASP A 105 -9.89 9.03 7.65
N TYR A 106 -8.69 8.47 7.73
CA TYR A 106 -8.12 7.60 6.73
C TYR A 106 -7.01 6.72 7.34
N PRO A 107 -6.82 5.48 6.88
CA PRO A 107 -5.76 4.61 7.35
C PRO A 107 -4.38 5.13 6.95
N HIS A 108 -3.46 5.25 7.91
CA HIS A 108 -2.04 5.46 7.64
C HIS A 108 -1.37 4.21 7.06
N TYR A 109 -0.12 4.34 6.59
CA TYR A 109 0.67 3.18 6.15
C TYR A 109 1.09 2.29 7.33
N SER A 110 0.15 1.46 7.80
CA SER A 110 0.28 0.57 8.94
C SER A 110 -0.55 -0.69 8.68
N GLY A 111 -0.14 -1.83 9.24
CA GLY A 111 -0.85 -3.09 9.08
C GLY A 111 0.08 -4.28 8.86
N VAL A 112 -0.46 -5.36 8.31
CA VAL A 112 0.26 -6.63 8.15
C VAL A 112 0.16 -7.13 6.71
N TYR A 113 1.31 -7.40 6.10
CA TYR A 113 1.39 -8.14 4.85
C TYR A 113 1.88 -9.56 5.15
N ARG A 114 1.23 -10.61 4.64
CA ARG A 114 1.59 -12.00 4.93
C ARG A 114 1.59 -12.87 3.68
N VAL A 115 2.62 -13.70 3.54
CA VAL A 115 2.72 -14.76 2.54
C VAL A 115 3.27 -16.02 3.20
N GLY A 116 2.41 -17.02 3.39
CA GLY A 116 2.75 -18.25 4.09
C GLY A 116 3.21 -17.99 5.54
N PHE A 117 4.44 -18.41 5.86
CA PHE A 117 5.07 -18.20 7.17
C PHE A 117 5.84 -16.88 7.30
N LYS A 118 5.88 -16.09 6.23
CA LYS A 118 6.57 -14.80 6.20
C LYS A 118 5.55 -13.68 6.31
N SER A 119 5.84 -12.67 7.12
CA SER A 119 5.03 -11.46 7.16
C SER A 119 5.88 -10.23 7.37
N TYR A 120 5.34 -9.09 6.96
CA TYR A 120 5.80 -7.77 7.32
C TYR A 120 4.74 -7.14 8.21
N ARG A 121 5.18 -6.42 9.23
CA ARG A 121 4.32 -5.63 10.08
C ARG A 121 4.86 -4.21 10.08
N VAL A 122 3.97 -3.26 9.84
CA VAL A 122 4.23 -1.85 10.10
C VAL A 122 3.31 -1.44 11.23
N THR A 123 3.87 -0.80 12.25
CA THR A 123 3.12 -0.31 13.40
C THR A 123 3.49 1.13 13.64
N GLN A 124 2.47 1.98 13.74
CA GLN A 124 2.65 3.36 14.15
C GLN A 124 2.98 3.41 15.64
N GLU A 125 4.08 4.07 15.98
CA GLU A 125 4.56 4.33 17.33
C GLU A 125 4.55 5.85 17.60
N ILE A 126 4.82 6.26 18.84
CA ILE A 126 4.80 7.69 19.24
C ILE A 126 5.81 8.51 18.42
N ASP A 127 6.99 7.93 18.15
CA ASP A 127 8.12 8.61 17.49
C ASP A 127 8.33 8.17 16.03
N GLY A 128 7.33 7.51 15.41
CA GLY A 128 7.41 7.12 14.01
C GLY A 128 6.75 5.78 13.70
N TYR A 129 7.42 4.98 12.86
CA TYR A 129 6.91 3.76 12.28
C TYR A 129 7.91 2.63 12.46
N ARG A 130 7.50 1.62 13.21
CA ARG A 130 8.27 0.40 13.39
C ARG A 130 7.96 -0.57 12.29
N VAL A 131 9.00 -1.03 11.59
CA VAL A 131 8.89 -1.99 10.50
C VAL A 131 9.57 -3.29 10.89
N GLU A 132 8.81 -4.38 10.88
CA GLU A 132 9.30 -5.71 11.25
C GLU A 132 9.10 -6.70 10.10
N TYR A 133 10.08 -7.56 9.91
CA TYR A 133 9.97 -8.76 9.09
C TYR A 133 9.94 -9.99 9.99
N ILE A 134 8.98 -10.87 9.75
CA ILE A 134 8.76 -12.08 10.53
C ILE A 134 8.89 -13.27 9.57
N ASP A 135 9.71 -14.26 9.95
CA ASP A 135 9.89 -15.53 9.24
C ASP A 135 9.75 -16.68 10.24
N GLY A 136 8.55 -17.27 10.31
CA GLY A 136 8.19 -18.25 11.34
C GLY A 136 8.26 -17.66 12.74
N TYR A 137 9.22 -18.11 13.55
CA TYR A 137 9.44 -17.64 14.93
C TYR A 137 10.49 -16.52 15.04
N LYS A 138 11.15 -16.16 13.93
CA LYS A 138 12.18 -15.11 13.92
C LYS A 138 11.57 -13.78 13.52
N ALA A 139 11.74 -12.77 14.36
CA ALA A 139 11.42 -11.38 14.03
C ALA A 139 12.73 -10.60 13.83
N ALA A 140 12.79 -9.82 12.76
CA ALA A 140 13.86 -8.89 12.45
C ALA A 140 13.28 -7.48 12.37
N LEU A 141 13.83 -6.58 13.18
CA LEU A 141 13.55 -5.16 13.09
C LEU A 141 14.25 -4.61 11.84
N LEU A 142 13.48 -4.08 10.90
CA LEU A 142 14.00 -3.42 9.70
C LEU A 142 14.33 -1.94 9.97
N GLY A 143 13.66 -1.36 10.96
CA GLY A 143 13.96 -0.03 11.49
C GLY A 143 12.80 0.56 12.28
N VAL A 144 13.09 1.67 12.95
CA VAL A 144 12.09 2.63 13.44
C VAL A 144 12.31 3.92 12.65
N LEU A 145 11.34 4.28 11.82
CA LEU A 145 11.47 5.30 10.79
C LEU A 145 10.59 6.50 11.16
N GLU A 146 11.10 7.71 10.99
CA GLU A 146 10.37 8.93 11.39
C GLU A 146 9.12 9.17 10.52
N SER A 147 9.13 8.72 9.27
CA SER A 147 8.05 8.97 8.31
C SER A 147 7.41 7.68 7.76
N GLU A 148 6.14 7.77 7.38
CA GLU A 148 5.41 6.69 6.71
C GLU A 148 6.03 6.31 5.35
N VAL A 149 6.58 7.31 4.66
CA VAL A 149 7.22 7.12 3.35
C VAL A 149 8.50 6.32 3.52
N ASP A 150 9.31 6.64 4.53
CA ASP A 150 10.51 5.87 4.83
C ASP A 150 10.18 4.44 5.28
N ALA A 151 9.12 4.26 6.07
CA ALA A 151 8.64 2.93 6.46
C ALA A 151 8.20 2.10 5.25
N CYS A 152 7.44 2.71 4.33
CA CYS A 152 7.04 2.15 3.04
C CYS A 152 8.27 1.75 2.22
N LEU A 153 9.24 2.65 2.04
CA LEU A 153 10.47 2.39 1.31
C LEU A 153 11.34 1.31 1.94
N ALA A 154 11.46 1.27 3.27
CA ALA A 154 12.22 0.26 4.00
C ALA A 154 11.63 -1.14 3.78
N LEU A 155 10.30 -1.25 3.89
CA LEU A 155 9.57 -2.49 3.63
C LEU A 155 9.79 -2.94 2.18
N TYR A 156 9.57 -2.05 1.20
CA TYR A 156 9.74 -2.35 -0.21
C TYR A 156 11.17 -2.77 -0.57
N SER A 157 12.16 -2.06 -0.05
CA SER A 157 13.58 -2.34 -0.29
C SER A 157 13.97 -3.72 0.26
N HIS A 158 13.52 -4.05 1.47
CA HIS A 158 13.75 -5.38 2.04
C HIS A 158 13.02 -6.47 1.23
N PHE A 159 11.77 -6.24 0.83
CA PHE A 159 11.03 -7.19 0.00
C PHE A 159 11.69 -7.43 -1.38
N ASP A 160 12.08 -6.38 -2.09
CA ASP A 160 12.73 -6.47 -3.40
C ASP A 160 14.10 -7.16 -3.30
N SER A 161 14.90 -6.82 -2.28
CA SER A 161 16.20 -7.49 -2.06
C SER A 161 16.05 -9.01 -1.87
N ARG A 162 15.02 -9.45 -1.15
CA ARG A 162 14.75 -10.88 -0.91
C ARG A 162 14.18 -11.59 -2.12
N THR A 163 13.30 -10.94 -2.89
CA THR A 163 12.75 -11.54 -4.11
C THR A 163 13.79 -11.64 -5.22
N ARG A 164 14.68 -10.65 -5.35
CA ARG A 164 15.82 -10.70 -6.28
C ARG A 164 16.90 -11.69 -5.84
N GLY A 165 17.13 -11.82 -4.52
CA GLY A 165 18.04 -12.83 -3.96
C GLY A 165 17.59 -14.27 -4.18
N CYS A 166 16.30 -14.52 -4.43
CA CYS A 166 15.73 -15.84 -4.68
C CYS A 166 15.93 -16.38 -6.12
N LYS A 167 16.80 -15.77 -6.94
CA LYS A 167 17.07 -16.21 -8.33
C LYS A 167 18.21 -17.24 -8.49
N MET A 168 18.72 -17.83 -7.42
CA MET A 168 19.67 -18.96 -7.48
C MET A 168 19.20 -20.16 -6.64
N CYS A 169 18.05 -20.71 -7.01
CA CYS A 169 17.63 -22.05 -6.57
C CYS A 169 17.30 -22.88 -7.81
#